data_AF-A0A0G2IX85-F1
#
_entry.id   AF-A0A0G2IX85-F1
#
_cell.length_a   1.000
_cell.length_b   1.000
_cell.length_c   1.000
_cell.angle_alpha   90.00
_cell.angle_beta   90.00
_cell.angle_gamma   90.00
#
_symmetry.space_group_name_H-M   'P 1'
#
loop_
_entity.id
_entity.type
_entity.pdbx_description
1 polymer ?
#
loop_
_entity_poly.entity_id
_entity_poly.type
_entity_poly.pdbx_seq_one_letter_code
_entity_poly.pdbx_strand_id
1 'polypeptide(L)'
;MATPLLPATEGFGLNLDVLNGNLVNLAILIPVLLWFLKGFLGGILSRRRETILQDLHGAESRLAEATAQLEKAQVELAAARETAQTILRDGQARADAMRAEGEQRAIAEMARLQEEAKADMDSEARRINNELRRSTSEQAIALALQGLPNALSPKKQARLLEATINSLG
;
A
#
# COMPACT_ATOMS: atom_id res chain seq x y z
N MET A 1 18.01 17.10 123.99
CA MET A 1 17.95 18.52 123.58
C MET A 1 17.88 18.58 122.07
N ALA A 2 16.90 19.35 121.56
CA ALA A 2 16.85 20.07 120.27
C ALA A 2 17.34 19.34 119.00
N THR A 3 16.64 19.24 117.87
CA THR A 3 15.50 20.01 117.29
C THR A 3 15.13 19.27 116.00
N PRO A 4 13.84 19.08 115.63
CA PRO A 4 13.49 18.58 114.31
C PRO A 4 13.50 19.75 113.30
N LEU A 5 14.16 19.59 112.16
CA LEU A 5 14.05 20.55 111.05
C LEU A 5 13.29 19.89 109.89
N LEU A 6 12.13 20.46 109.63
CA LEU A 6 11.13 20.08 108.65
C LEU A 6 11.67 20.17 107.20
N PRO A 7 11.09 19.41 106.26
CA PRO A 7 11.34 19.62 104.83
C PRO A 7 10.83 21.01 104.44
N ALA A 8 11.68 21.78 103.77
CA ALA A 8 11.28 23.02 103.12
C ALA A 8 10.24 22.68 102.04
N THR A 9 8.97 22.95 102.33
CA THR A 9 7.95 23.07 101.30
C THR A 9 8.26 24.37 100.55
N GLU A 10 8.97 24.28 99.44
CA GLU A 10 9.03 25.36 98.47
C GLU A 10 7.60 25.59 97.96
N GLY A 11 6.96 26.62 98.50
CA GLY A 11 5.66 27.07 98.03
C GLY A 11 5.80 27.54 96.58
N PHE A 12 5.02 26.94 95.68
CA PHE A 12 4.76 27.48 94.35
C PHE A 12 4.16 28.89 94.48
N GLY A 13 5.00 29.91 94.50
CA GLY A 13 4.59 31.30 94.34
C GLY A 13 4.33 31.58 92.88
N LEU A 14 3.05 31.62 92.46
CA LEU A 14 2.68 32.10 91.13
C LEU A 14 2.99 33.60 91.05
N ASN A 15 4.06 33.96 90.36
CA ASN A 15 4.43 35.35 90.09
C ASN A 15 3.41 35.99 89.13
N LEU A 16 2.35 36.58 89.69
CA LEU A 16 1.27 37.23 88.95
C LEU A 16 1.71 38.51 88.21
N ASP A 17 2.92 38.99 88.45
CA ASP A 17 3.53 40.11 87.71
C ASP A 17 3.84 39.72 86.25
N VAL A 18 4.19 38.45 86.02
CA VAL A 18 4.30 37.85 84.68
C VAL A 18 2.90 37.67 84.05
N LEU A 19 1.85 37.61 84.86
CA LEU A 19 0.47 37.40 84.41
C LEU A 19 -0.32 38.69 84.14
N ASN A 20 0.21 39.89 84.42
CA ASN A 20 -0.55 41.12 84.17
C ASN A 20 0.02 41.91 82.97
N GLY A 21 1.31 42.24 82.98
CA GLY A 21 1.96 42.94 81.86
C GLY A 21 2.14 42.09 80.61
N ASN A 22 2.69 40.87 80.75
CA ASN A 22 2.90 39.97 79.61
C ASN A 22 1.60 39.31 79.13
N LEU A 23 0.58 39.16 79.98
CA LEU A 23 -0.71 38.60 79.58
C LEU A 23 -1.48 39.56 78.68
N VAL A 24 -1.44 40.87 78.94
CA VAL A 24 -2.02 41.89 78.05
C VAL A 24 -1.32 41.88 76.69
N ASN A 25 0.02 41.80 76.66
CA ASN A 25 0.77 41.67 75.41
C ASN A 25 0.41 40.37 74.65
N LEU A 26 0.31 39.24 75.36
CA LEU A 26 -0.06 37.95 74.77
C LEU A 26 -1.52 37.96 74.27
N ALA A 27 -2.44 38.59 75.00
CA ALA A 27 -3.84 38.72 74.62
C ALA A 27 -4.05 39.58 73.37
N ILE A 28 -3.16 40.53 73.10
CA ILE A 28 -3.14 41.31 71.84
C ILE A 28 -2.42 40.53 70.73
N LEU A 29 -1.31 39.85 71.05
CA LEU A 29 -0.51 39.10 70.08
C LEU A 29 -1.25 37.92 69.48
N ILE A 30 -1.99 37.13 70.28
CA ILE A 30 -2.73 35.96 69.82
C ILE A 30 -3.74 36.28 68.71
N PRO A 31 -4.67 37.25 68.87
CA PRO A 31 -5.65 37.54 67.82
C PRO A 31 -5.01 38.11 66.56
N VAL A 32 -3.97 38.93 66.67
CA VAL A 32 -3.20 39.43 65.51
C VAL A 32 -2.53 38.26 64.77
N LEU A 33 -1.90 37.34 65.51
CA LEU A 33 -1.24 36.17 64.95
C LEU A 33 -2.25 35.24 64.27
N LEU A 34 -3.39 34.95 64.91
CA LEU A 34 -4.44 34.10 64.34
C LEU A 34 -5.02 34.70 63.05
N TRP A 35 -5.24 36.02 63.00
CA TRP A 35 -5.70 36.70 61.80
C TRP A 35 -4.69 36.59 60.65
N PHE A 36 -3.41 36.84 60.94
CA PHE A 36 -2.32 36.71 59.96
C PHE A 36 -2.12 35.27 59.48
N LEU A 37 -2.10 34.29 60.39
CA LEU A 37 -1.91 32.88 60.07
C LEU A 37 -3.07 32.33 59.24
N LYS A 38 -4.32 32.74 59.52
CA LYS A 38 -5.48 32.33 58.73
C LYS A 38 -5.37 32.79 57.28
N GLY A 39 -4.87 34.01 57.03
CA GLY A 39 -4.62 34.52 55.68
C GLY A 39 -3.48 33.78 54.97
N PHE A 40 -2.34 33.63 55.64
CA PHE A 40 -1.15 32.98 55.08
C PHE A 40 -1.35 31.49 54.79
N LEU A 41 -1.83 30.71 55.78
CA LEU A 41 -2.08 29.28 55.63
C LEU A 41 -3.27 29.01 54.70
N GLY A 42 -4.34 29.82 54.79
CA GLY A 42 -5.51 29.70 53.94
C GLY A 42 -5.18 29.92 52.46
N GLY A 43 -4.33 30.89 52.15
CA GLY A 43 -3.86 31.15 50.78
C GLY A 43 -3.03 29.99 50.21
N ILE A 44 -2.09 29.46 50.99
CA ILE A 44 -1.24 28.32 50.55
C ILE A 44 -2.06 27.05 50.35
N LEU A 45 -2.97 26.72 51.28
CA LEU A 45 -3.83 25.54 51.16
C LEU A 45 -4.80 25.66 49.99
N SER A 46 -5.40 26.84 49.79
CA SER A 46 -6.33 27.08 48.68
C SER A 46 -5.61 26.95 47.34
N ARG A 47 -4.40 27.52 47.21
CA ARG A 47 -3.58 27.39 46.01
C ARG A 47 -3.19 25.95 45.72
N ARG A 48 -2.77 25.19 46.75
CA ARG A 48 -2.46 23.75 46.58
C ARG A 48 -3.69 22.95 46.17
N ARG A 49 -4.85 23.22 46.78
CA ARG A 49 -6.11 22.56 46.42
C ARG A 49 -6.46 22.84 44.95
N GLU A 50 -6.36 24.09 44.52
CA GLU A 50 -6.66 24.48 43.14
C GLU A 50 -5.70 23.83 42.15
N THR A 51 -4.38 23.80 42.43
CA THR A 51 -3.41 23.08 41.60
C THR A 51 -3.72 21.59 41.49
N ILE A 52 -4.04 20.92 42.61
CA ILE A 52 -4.39 19.49 42.60
C ILE A 52 -5.66 19.25 41.77
N LEU A 53 -6.68 20.10 41.91
CA LEU A 53 -7.90 19.97 41.12
C LEU A 53 -7.64 20.20 39.63
N GLN A 54 -6.81 21.18 39.29
CA GLN A 54 -6.41 21.46 37.91
C GLN A 54 -5.62 20.29 37.31
N ASP A 55 -4.67 19.73 38.07
CA ASP A 55 -3.87 18.59 37.64
C ASP A 55 -4.73 17.34 37.46
N LEU A 56 -5.67 17.09 38.38
CA LEU A 56 -6.62 15.98 38.30
C LEU A 56 -7.53 16.12 37.08
N HIS A 57 -8.15 17.28 36.88
CA HIS A 57 -9.00 17.53 35.73
C HIS A 57 -8.23 17.44 34.41
N GLY A 58 -7.00 17.95 34.39
CA GLY A 58 -6.10 17.80 33.25
C GLY A 58 -5.75 16.34 32.97
N ALA A 59 -5.52 15.53 34.00
CA ALA A 59 -5.26 14.10 33.84
C ALA A 59 -6.48 13.33 33.32
N GLU A 60 -7.68 13.62 33.86
CA GLU A 60 -8.93 13.05 33.39
C GLU A 60 -9.22 13.41 31.94
N SER A 61 -9.06 14.67 31.56
CA SER A 61 -9.27 15.13 30.18
C SER A 61 -8.28 14.45 29.22
N ARG A 62 -7.00 14.35 29.58
CA ARG A 62 -5.99 13.67 28.76
C ARG A 62 -6.28 12.18 28.61
N LEU A 63 -6.74 11.53 29.68
CA LEU A 63 -7.13 10.12 29.64
C LEU A 63 -8.33 9.93 28.71
N ALA A 64 -9.39 10.74 28.86
CA ALA A 64 -10.58 10.67 28.03
C ALA A 64 -10.26 10.90 26.54
N GLU A 65 -9.40 11.87 26.25
CA GLU A 65 -8.94 12.14 24.88
C GLU A 65 -8.13 10.97 24.32
N ALA A 66 -7.17 10.44 25.09
CA ALA A 66 -6.36 9.31 24.68
C ALA A 66 -7.20 8.05 24.44
N THR A 67 -8.20 7.78 25.27
CA THR A 67 -9.13 6.65 25.07
C THR A 67 -9.97 6.84 23.81
N ALA A 68 -10.47 8.04 23.57
CA ALA A 68 -11.26 8.32 22.36
C ALA A 68 -10.39 8.22 21.08
N GLN A 69 -9.14 8.69 21.13
CA GLN A 69 -8.19 8.53 20.03
C GLN A 69 -7.84 7.06 19.79
N LEU A 70 -7.65 6.28 20.86
CA LEU A 70 -7.38 4.85 20.77
C LEU A 70 -8.55 4.10 20.12
N GLU A 71 -9.78 4.36 20.54
CA GLU A 71 -10.98 3.75 19.95
C GLU A 71 -11.09 4.08 18.45
N LYS A 72 -10.91 5.35 18.07
CA LYS A 72 -10.89 5.75 16.66
C LYS A 72 -9.81 5.01 15.86
N ALA A 73 -8.58 4.97 16.38
CA ALA A 73 -7.47 4.29 15.72
C ALA A 73 -7.72 2.77 15.59
N GLN A 74 -8.39 2.15 16.56
CA GLN A 74 -8.77 0.73 16.48
C GLN A 74 -9.82 0.48 15.39
N VAL A 75 -10.82 1.36 15.27
CA VAL A 75 -11.84 1.28 14.22
C VAL A 75 -11.21 1.47 12.84
N GLU A 76 -10.35 2.49 12.68
CA GLU A 76 -9.63 2.74 11.43
C GLU A 76 -8.71 1.56 11.06
N LEU A 77 -8.01 0.98 12.03
CA LEU A 77 -7.17 -0.20 11.81
C LEU A 77 -7.99 -1.42 11.36
N ALA A 78 -9.17 -1.63 11.96
CA ALA A 78 -10.06 -2.71 11.57
C ALA A 78 -10.54 -2.54 10.12
N ALA A 79 -11.00 -1.34 9.75
CA ALA A 79 -11.42 -1.00 8.40
C ALA A 79 -10.28 -1.13 7.37
N ALA A 80 -9.06 -0.69 7.74
CA ALA A 80 -7.88 -0.83 6.90
C ALA A 80 -7.50 -2.30 6.67
N ARG A 81 -7.62 -3.16 7.71
CA ARG A 81 -7.38 -4.60 7.59
C ARG A 81 -8.40 -5.29 6.69
N GLU A 82 -9.67 -4.93 6.80
CA GLU A 82 -10.72 -5.44 5.92
C GLU A 82 -10.47 -5.04 4.47
N THR A 83 -10.18 -3.75 4.25
CA THR A 83 -9.84 -3.23 2.92
C THR A 83 -8.63 -3.94 2.32
N ALA A 84 -7.57 -4.16 3.11
CA ALA A 84 -6.39 -4.89 2.68
C ALA A 84 -6.72 -6.34 2.28
N GLN A 85 -7.57 -7.03 3.04
CA GLN A 85 -8.02 -8.38 2.68
C GLN A 85 -8.81 -8.39 1.37
N THR A 86 -9.69 -7.40 1.16
CA THR A 86 -10.44 -7.26 -0.09
C THR A 86 -9.50 -7.01 -1.26
N ILE A 87 -8.51 -6.12 -1.13
CA ILE A 87 -7.50 -5.86 -2.16
C ILE A 87 -6.73 -7.14 -2.51
N LEU A 88 -6.36 -7.95 -1.51
CA LEU A 88 -5.67 -9.21 -1.75
C LEU A 88 -6.53 -10.23 -2.52
N ARG A 89 -7.81 -10.38 -2.12
CA ARG A 89 -8.75 -11.27 -2.82
C ARG A 89 -9.00 -10.82 -4.26
N ASP A 90 -9.26 -9.53 -4.45
CA ASP A 90 -9.48 -8.94 -5.76
C ASP A 90 -8.23 -9.05 -6.64
N GLY A 91 -7.05 -8.83 -6.06
CA GLY A 91 -5.77 -8.98 -6.74
C GLY A 91 -5.53 -10.40 -7.23
N GLN A 92 -5.82 -11.40 -6.40
CA GLN A 92 -5.73 -12.82 -6.79
C GLN A 92 -6.72 -13.15 -7.91
N ALA A 93 -8.00 -12.78 -7.75
CA ALA A 93 -9.02 -13.02 -8.76
C ALA A 93 -8.69 -12.36 -10.11
N ARG A 94 -8.18 -11.13 -10.10
CA ARG A 94 -7.72 -10.43 -11.31
C ARG A 94 -6.50 -11.10 -11.93
N ALA A 95 -5.53 -11.53 -11.12
CA ALA A 95 -4.36 -12.23 -11.62
C ALA A 95 -4.75 -13.54 -12.33
N ASP A 96 -5.67 -14.31 -11.75
CA ASP A 96 -6.16 -15.55 -12.34
C ASP A 96 -6.97 -15.30 -13.61
N ALA A 97 -7.83 -14.28 -13.62
CA ALA A 97 -8.55 -13.87 -14.82
C ALA A 97 -7.60 -13.43 -15.95
N MET A 98 -6.58 -12.62 -15.64
CA MET A 98 -5.58 -12.20 -16.63
C MET A 98 -4.75 -13.38 -17.16
N ARG A 99 -4.43 -14.37 -16.33
CA ARG A 99 -3.74 -15.60 -16.79
C ARG A 99 -4.63 -16.36 -17.77
N ALA A 100 -5.87 -16.64 -17.40
CA ALA A 100 -6.81 -17.38 -18.25
C ALA A 100 -7.07 -16.64 -19.57
N GLU A 101 -7.27 -15.32 -19.52
CA GLU A 101 -7.44 -14.49 -20.71
C GLU A 101 -6.17 -14.46 -21.57
N GLY A 102 -4.99 -14.33 -20.95
CA GLY A 102 -3.71 -14.36 -21.62
C GLY A 102 -3.46 -15.68 -22.36
N GLU A 103 -3.78 -16.81 -21.72
CA GLU A 103 -3.69 -18.13 -22.33
C GLU A 103 -4.64 -18.27 -23.52
N GLN A 104 -5.91 -17.86 -23.37
CA GLN A 104 -6.88 -17.90 -24.48
C GLN A 104 -6.46 -17.03 -25.66
N ARG A 105 -5.98 -15.80 -25.40
CA ARG A 105 -5.46 -14.91 -26.43
C ARG A 105 -4.25 -15.50 -27.13
N ALA A 106 -3.31 -16.10 -26.37
CA ALA A 106 -2.13 -16.74 -26.95
C ALA A 106 -2.52 -17.93 -27.84
N ILE A 107 -3.47 -18.77 -27.42
CA ILE A 107 -3.97 -19.90 -28.23
C ILE A 107 -4.62 -19.38 -29.52
N ALA A 108 -5.47 -18.36 -29.43
CA ALA A 108 -6.13 -17.77 -30.59
C ALA A 108 -5.12 -17.17 -31.58
N GLU A 109 -4.12 -16.45 -31.07
CA GLU A 109 -3.08 -15.86 -31.92
C GLU A 109 -2.19 -16.92 -32.57
N MET A 110 -1.84 -17.98 -31.83
CA MET A 110 -1.09 -19.12 -32.39
C MET A 110 -1.88 -19.85 -33.48
N ALA A 111 -3.19 -20.00 -33.31
CA ALA A 111 -4.04 -20.59 -34.34
C ALA A 111 -4.09 -19.71 -35.60
N ARG A 112 -4.23 -18.40 -35.43
CA ARG A 112 -4.21 -17.43 -36.54
C ARG A 112 -2.87 -17.44 -37.27
N LEU A 113 -1.76 -17.44 -36.53
CA LEU A 113 -0.42 -17.49 -37.09
C LEU A 113 -0.17 -18.79 -37.87
N GLN A 114 -0.66 -19.93 -37.38
CA GLN A 114 -0.57 -21.20 -38.11
C GLN A 114 -1.39 -21.17 -39.41
N GLU A 115 -2.57 -20.57 -39.40
CA GLU A 115 -3.40 -20.43 -40.59
C GLU A 115 -2.74 -19.51 -41.63
N GLU A 116 -2.22 -18.37 -41.19
CA GLU A 116 -1.47 -17.41 -42.02
C GLU A 116 -0.21 -18.09 -42.62
N ALA A 117 0.58 -18.79 -41.80
CA ALA A 117 1.75 -19.52 -42.28
C ALA A 117 1.40 -20.61 -43.31
N LYS A 118 0.29 -21.33 -43.13
CA LYS A 118 -0.19 -22.31 -44.12
C LYS A 118 -0.60 -21.64 -45.43
N ALA A 119 -1.35 -20.54 -45.36
CA ALA A 119 -1.77 -19.79 -46.53
C ALA A 119 -0.55 -19.24 -47.32
N ASP A 120 0.45 -18.73 -46.60
CA ASP A 120 1.70 -18.24 -47.17
C ASP A 120 2.49 -19.37 -47.85
N MET A 121 2.68 -20.50 -47.16
CA MET A 121 3.35 -21.69 -47.73
C MET A 121 2.64 -22.18 -48.99
N ASP A 122 1.31 -22.24 -48.99
CA ASP A 122 0.52 -22.66 -50.14
C ASP A 122 0.67 -21.67 -51.31
N SER A 123 0.72 -20.37 -51.01
CA SER A 123 0.92 -19.33 -52.03
C SER A 123 2.30 -19.42 -52.67
N GLU A 124 3.34 -19.65 -51.86
CA GLU A 124 4.72 -19.76 -52.33
C GLU A 124 4.94 -21.08 -53.06
N ALA A 125 4.33 -22.19 -52.61
CA ALA A 125 4.35 -23.45 -53.33
C ALA A 125 3.74 -23.33 -54.74
N ARG A 126 2.61 -22.62 -54.87
CA ARG A 126 2.02 -22.31 -56.18
C ARG A 126 2.96 -21.47 -57.05
N ARG A 127 3.61 -20.46 -56.47
CA ARG A 127 4.57 -19.60 -57.18
C ARG A 127 5.76 -20.41 -57.69
N ILE A 128 6.38 -21.22 -56.84
CA ILE A 128 7.51 -22.09 -57.19
C ILE A 128 7.11 -23.09 -58.27
N ASN A 129 5.92 -23.70 -58.16
CA ASN A 129 5.45 -24.66 -59.17
C ASN A 129 5.28 -24.00 -60.55
N ASN A 130 4.70 -22.80 -60.59
CA ASN A 130 4.54 -22.04 -61.83
C ASN A 130 5.88 -21.67 -62.46
N GLU A 131 6.85 -21.25 -61.64
CA GLU A 131 8.20 -20.91 -62.09
C GLU A 131 8.96 -22.14 -62.61
N LEU A 132 8.86 -23.28 -61.90
CA LEU A 132 9.43 -24.55 -62.34
C LEU A 132 8.82 -25.03 -63.65
N ARG A 133 7.48 -24.95 -63.79
CA ARG A 133 6.78 -25.28 -65.04
C ARG A 133 7.28 -24.43 -66.19
N ARG A 134 7.39 -23.12 -65.99
CA ARG A 134 7.89 -22.19 -67.01
C ARG A 134 9.32 -22.54 -67.42
N SER A 135 10.23 -22.71 -66.47
CA SER A 135 11.63 -23.08 -66.75
C SER A 135 11.73 -24.42 -67.49
N THR A 136 10.93 -25.42 -67.08
CA THR A 136 10.88 -26.72 -67.74
C THR A 136 10.36 -26.61 -69.17
N SER A 137 9.31 -25.81 -69.41
CA SER A 137 8.80 -25.55 -70.76
C SER A 137 9.85 -24.85 -71.64
N GLU A 138 10.55 -23.84 -71.12
CA GLU A 138 11.63 -23.15 -71.83
C GLU A 138 12.77 -24.10 -72.20
N GLN A 139 13.19 -24.97 -71.27
CA GLN A 139 14.22 -26.00 -71.53
C GLN A 139 13.75 -27.06 -72.54
N ALA A 140 12.51 -27.53 -72.44
CA ALA A 140 11.95 -28.51 -73.37
C ALA A 140 11.85 -27.94 -74.80
N ILE A 141 11.44 -26.67 -74.94
CA ILE A 141 11.44 -25.96 -76.23
C ILE A 141 12.87 -25.84 -76.77
N ALA A 142 13.84 -25.45 -75.94
CA ALA A 142 15.24 -25.33 -76.34
C ALA A 142 15.82 -26.68 -76.84
N LEU A 143 15.53 -27.79 -76.14
CA LEU A 143 15.93 -29.13 -76.55
C LEU A 143 15.24 -29.57 -77.85
N ALA A 144 13.95 -29.28 -78.01
CA ALA A 144 13.21 -29.57 -79.24
C ALA A 144 13.79 -28.79 -80.44
N LEU A 145 14.14 -27.51 -80.24
CA LEU A 145 14.81 -26.67 -81.25
C LEU A 145 16.20 -27.20 -81.62
N GLN A 146 16.97 -27.73 -80.67
CA GLN A 146 18.26 -28.37 -80.94
C GLN A 146 18.12 -29.70 -81.70
N GLY A 147 17.07 -30.48 -81.43
CA GLY A 147 16.82 -31.77 -82.10
C GLY A 147 16.11 -31.68 -83.46
N LEU A 148 15.45 -30.55 -83.73
CA LEU A 148 14.69 -30.27 -84.96
C LEU A 148 15.49 -30.47 -86.26
N PRO A 149 16.76 -30.02 -86.39
CA PRO A 149 17.57 -30.23 -87.61
C PRO A 149 17.79 -31.70 -87.95
N ASN A 150 17.94 -32.56 -86.94
CA ASN A 150 18.16 -34.00 -87.13
C ASN A 150 16.86 -34.78 -87.41
N ALA A 151 15.69 -34.21 -87.08
CA ALA A 151 14.39 -34.85 -87.24
C ALA A 151 13.64 -34.42 -88.53
N LEU A 152 14.09 -33.36 -89.20
CA LEU A 152 13.48 -32.79 -90.41
C LEU A 152 13.99 -33.48 -91.68
N SER A 153 13.17 -34.38 -92.24
CA SER A 153 13.40 -34.96 -93.59
C SER A 153 12.65 -34.15 -94.67
N PRO A 154 13.11 -34.12 -95.93
CA PRO A 154 12.45 -33.39 -97.02
C PRO A 154 10.95 -33.72 -97.19
N LYS A 155 10.56 -34.99 -96.98
CA LYS A 155 9.15 -35.44 -97.02
C LYS A 155 8.28 -34.85 -95.90
N LYS A 156 8.84 -34.66 -94.69
CA LYS A 156 8.10 -34.07 -93.56
C LYS A 156 7.91 -32.56 -93.76
N GLN A 157 8.92 -31.89 -94.30
CA GLN A 157 8.88 -30.45 -94.58
C GLN A 157 7.83 -30.11 -95.65
N ALA A 158 7.75 -30.92 -96.71
CA ALA A 158 6.70 -30.78 -97.74
C ALA A 158 5.28 -30.95 -97.17
N ARG A 159 5.07 -31.96 -96.31
CA ARG A 159 3.78 -32.16 -95.62
C ARG A 159 3.40 -30.99 -94.70
N LEU A 160 4.37 -30.38 -94.02
CA LEU A 160 4.13 -29.21 -93.18
C LEU A 160 3.74 -27.97 -94.01
N LEU A 161 4.38 -27.78 -95.17
CA LEU A 161 4.00 -26.71 -96.10
C LEU A 161 2.57 -26.88 -96.62
N GLU A 162 2.21 -28.09 -97.05
CA GLU A 162 0.85 -28.43 -97.51
C GLU A 162 -0.20 -28.19 -96.41
N ALA A 163 0.07 -28.61 -95.17
CA ALA A 163 -0.83 -28.41 -94.03
C ALA A 163 -1.01 -26.93 -93.66
N THR A 164 0.07 -26.14 -93.70
CA THR A 164 -0.01 -24.69 -93.43
C THR A 164 -0.83 -23.98 -94.50
N ILE A 165 -0.64 -24.35 -95.78
CA ILE A 165 -1.42 -23.81 -96.91
C ILE A 165 -2.91 -24.14 -96.76
N ASN A 166 -3.25 -25.37 -96.39
CA ASN A 166 -4.64 -25.79 -96.14
C ASN A 166 -5.30 -25.14 -94.92
N SER A 167 -4.52 -24.57 -93.99
CA SER A 167 -5.05 -23.86 -92.82
C SER A 167 -5.22 -22.34 -93.04
N LEU A 168 -4.65 -21.82 -94.13
CA LEU A 168 -4.66 -20.40 -94.51
C LEU A 168 -5.54 -20.11 -95.73
N GLY A 169 -6.03 -21.15 -96.43
CA GLY A 169 -7.06 -21.08 -97.47
C GLY A 169 -8.40 -21.58 -96.96
#